data_AF-A0A166M7P6-F1
#
_entry.id   AF-A0A166M7P6-F1
#
_cell.length_a   1.000
_cell.length_b   1.000
_cell.length_c   1.000
_cell.angle_alpha   90.00
_cell.angle_beta   90.00
_cell.angle_gamma   90.00
#
_symmetry.space_group_name_H-M   'P 1'
#
loop_
_entity.id
_entity.type
_entity.pdbx_description
1 polymer ?
#
loop_
_entity_poly.entity_id
_entity_poly.type
_entity_poly.pdbx_seq_one_letter_code
_entity_poly.pdbx_strand_id
1 'polypeptide(L)'
;MPTHDSSDLVAFCPHGELLYLSNLTLRTCPAMSSAISAKAPGAGRSTGKRRKDNTSDGESREDVKHSRKGMPLTATKAKSPSSSTTAGNAPEKSNDENKEPVETRLFIKKVSGGEDERRALVEGILRDRMAECSDDEKYYEAKNDLYRFQDDQFEQEEEDPEIDSVEYEVVIKTAATGVNVGHVKFVVVDLADSEFHDFWSVFQYHSPVMHRFLDVFAEEDPVYYRGSYEGGRSDGPLLKIDVQSAGTKCWSRHEFTSNSKDPLVYILELIVKDEWRGRGIGTQVYETLSSLKACRGAKYFFAEPGPIDRMPKGESMKDWIMRGRRIRAFHRQVGFRRIGNSHFFARAVDAQHPSGAIKPENDAGYVPVGDMPEAKRKATVYAYA
;
A
#
# COMPACT_ATOMS: atom_id res chain seq x y z
N MET A 1 -26.48 46.23 -18.38
CA MET A 1 -27.29 45.01 -18.17
C MET A 1 -26.59 43.87 -18.87
N PRO A 2 -26.15 42.81 -18.18
CA PRO A 2 -25.44 41.72 -18.83
C PRO A 2 -26.44 40.71 -19.39
N THR A 3 -26.25 40.36 -20.65
CA THR A 3 -26.86 39.23 -21.33
C THR A 3 -26.12 37.96 -20.92
N HIS A 4 -26.77 37.11 -20.11
CA HIS A 4 -26.37 35.73 -19.93
C HIS A 4 -26.94 34.92 -21.09
N ASP A 5 -26.06 34.37 -21.93
CA ASP A 5 -26.45 33.41 -22.96
C ASP A 5 -26.13 32.00 -22.44
N SER A 6 -27.19 31.22 -22.32
CA SER A 6 -27.19 29.81 -21.95
C SER A 6 -26.84 28.96 -23.16
N SER A 7 -25.85 28.08 -23.02
CA SER A 7 -25.72 26.92 -23.91
C SER A 7 -25.78 25.65 -23.08
N ASP A 8 -26.98 25.07 -23.07
CA ASP A 8 -27.25 23.71 -22.67
C ASP A 8 -26.54 22.76 -23.65
N LEU A 9 -25.69 21.88 -23.12
CA LEU A 9 -25.16 20.73 -23.83
C LEU A 9 -25.87 19.48 -23.30
N VAL A 10 -26.89 19.09 -24.07
CA VAL A 10 -27.59 17.81 -23.97
C VAL A 10 -26.70 16.75 -24.63
N ALA A 11 -26.29 15.73 -23.87
CA ALA A 11 -25.70 14.52 -24.41
C ALA A 11 -26.67 13.35 -24.19
N PHE A 12 -27.17 12.80 -25.30
CA PHE A 12 -27.90 11.54 -25.36
C PHE A 12 -26.93 10.37 -25.14
N CYS A 13 -27.34 9.38 -24.34
CA CYS A 13 -26.79 8.02 -24.37
C CYS A 13 -27.94 7.06 -24.74
N PRO A 14 -27.84 6.30 -25.85
CA PRO A 14 -28.78 5.24 -26.15
C PRO A 14 -28.34 3.92 -25.49
N HIS A 15 -29.27 3.28 -24.80
CA HIS A 15 -29.29 1.86 -24.37
C HIS A 15 -28.07 1.26 -23.64
N GLY A 16 -28.27 0.92 -22.37
CA GLY A 16 -27.48 -0.06 -21.63
C GLY A 16 -28.10 -0.31 -20.26
N GLU A 17 -28.48 -1.56 -19.99
CA GLU A 17 -29.35 -2.00 -18.89
C GLU A 17 -28.84 -1.63 -17.49
N LEU A 18 -29.75 -1.07 -16.67
CA LEU A 18 -29.57 -0.91 -15.23
C LEU A 18 -29.75 -2.27 -14.53
N LEU A 19 -28.65 -2.93 -14.20
CA LEU A 19 -28.66 -4.04 -13.25
C LEU A 19 -28.96 -3.50 -11.85
N TYR A 20 -30.23 -3.62 -11.44
CA TYR A 20 -30.67 -3.45 -10.05
C TYR A 20 -30.06 -4.58 -9.19
N LEU A 21 -28.97 -4.29 -8.48
CA LEU A 21 -28.53 -5.14 -7.38
C LEU A 21 -29.40 -4.85 -6.16
N SER A 22 -30.25 -5.82 -5.83
CA SER A 22 -31.14 -5.85 -4.68
C SER A 22 -30.40 -5.61 -3.36
N ASN A 23 -30.96 -4.73 -2.53
CA ASN A 23 -30.53 -4.42 -1.17
C ASN A 23 -30.36 -5.68 -0.32
N LEU A 24 -29.13 -6.00 0.08
CA LEU A 24 -28.85 -6.89 1.20
C LEU A 24 -28.65 -6.04 2.46
N THR A 25 -29.73 -5.88 3.23
CA THR A 25 -29.71 -5.28 4.56
C THR A 25 -29.06 -6.28 5.52
N LEU A 26 -27.75 -6.17 5.74
CA LEU A 26 -27.08 -6.93 6.79
C LEU A 26 -27.44 -6.31 8.14
N ARG A 27 -28.20 -7.07 8.95
CA ARG A 27 -28.45 -6.77 10.36
C ARG A 27 -27.12 -6.82 11.11
N THR A 28 -26.78 -5.72 11.75
CA THR A 28 -25.67 -5.62 12.71
C THR A 28 -25.97 -6.47 13.94
N CYS A 29 -25.06 -7.38 14.30
CA CYS A 29 -25.07 -8.06 15.59
C CYS A 29 -24.46 -7.12 16.66
N PRO A 30 -25.07 -7.01 17.86
CA PRO A 30 -24.52 -6.17 18.92
C PRO A 30 -23.35 -6.88 19.61
N ALA A 31 -22.37 -6.07 20.01
CA ALA A 31 -21.20 -6.45 20.78
C ALA A 31 -21.57 -7.23 22.05
N MET A 32 -20.99 -8.42 22.22
CA MET A 32 -20.98 -9.12 23.50
C MET A 32 -19.69 -8.79 24.25
N SER A 33 -19.85 -7.93 25.27
CA SER A 33 -18.97 -7.84 26.42
C SER A 33 -19.18 -9.08 27.29
N SER A 34 -18.10 -9.81 27.60
CA SER A 34 -18.07 -10.63 28.81
C SER A 34 -16.64 -10.78 29.33
N ALA A 35 -16.44 -10.25 30.54
CA ALA A 35 -15.30 -10.52 31.39
C ALA A 35 -15.61 -11.74 32.27
N ILE A 36 -14.77 -12.77 32.23
CA ILE A 36 -14.68 -13.85 33.25
C ILE A 36 -13.21 -14.29 33.29
N SER A 37 -12.43 -13.84 34.27
CA SER A 37 -12.15 -14.50 35.56
C SER A 37 -11.33 -15.79 35.44
N ALA A 38 -10.13 -15.73 36.02
CA ALA A 38 -9.09 -16.74 36.03
C ALA A 38 -9.45 -17.97 36.88
N LYS A 39 -8.96 -19.14 36.45
CA LYS A 39 -8.65 -20.30 37.31
C LYS A 39 -7.58 -21.19 36.66
N ALA A 40 -6.41 -21.28 37.30
CA ALA A 40 -5.49 -22.41 37.18
C ALA A 40 -6.10 -23.65 37.87
N PRO A 41 -5.81 -24.90 37.44
CA PRO A 41 -4.55 -25.60 37.73
C PRO A 41 -4.10 -26.49 36.53
N GLY A 42 -2.96 -27.19 36.48
CA GLY A 42 -2.02 -27.62 37.48
C GLY A 42 -0.85 -28.34 36.81
N ALA A 43 0.14 -28.67 37.64
CA ALA A 43 1.43 -29.22 37.29
C ALA A 43 1.38 -30.61 36.62
N GLY A 44 2.17 -30.79 35.57
CA GLY A 44 2.52 -32.08 34.99
C GLY A 44 4.03 -32.15 34.77
N ARG A 45 4.74 -32.78 35.72
CA ARG A 45 6.12 -33.23 35.61
C ARG A 45 6.28 -34.16 34.41
N SER A 46 7.35 -33.97 33.62
CA SER A 46 7.99 -35.10 32.93
C SER A 46 9.49 -34.87 32.81
N THR A 47 10.21 -35.80 33.41
CA THR A 47 11.67 -35.92 33.49
C THR A 47 12.19 -36.80 32.36
N GLY A 48 13.24 -36.36 31.69
CA GLY A 48 14.11 -37.24 30.90
C GLY A 48 14.92 -36.43 29.88
N LYS A 49 16.17 -36.68 29.56
CA LYS A 49 17.26 -37.50 30.12
C LYS A 49 18.47 -37.05 29.27
N ARG A 50 19.61 -36.81 29.92
CA ARG A 50 20.90 -36.42 29.33
C ARG A 50 21.25 -37.18 28.03
N ARG A 51 21.84 -36.47 27.07
CA ARG A 51 23.12 -36.90 26.46
C ARG A 51 24.06 -35.71 26.36
N LYS A 52 25.29 -35.99 26.75
CA LYS A 52 26.41 -35.09 27.01
C LYS A 52 27.53 -35.70 26.18
N ASP A 53 27.91 -35.08 25.09
CA ASP A 53 29.12 -35.43 24.37
C ASP A 53 30.12 -34.29 24.51
N ASN A 54 31.20 -34.64 25.19
CA ASN A 54 32.41 -33.86 25.36
C ASN A 54 33.21 -33.95 24.06
N THR A 55 33.74 -32.82 23.61
CA THR A 55 35.02 -32.81 22.88
C THR A 55 35.75 -31.53 23.25
N SER A 56 36.72 -31.68 24.15
CA SER A 56 37.91 -30.82 24.27
C SER A 56 38.83 -31.15 23.08
N ASP A 57 39.70 -30.30 22.54
CA ASP A 57 40.77 -29.45 23.06
C ASP A 57 40.97 -28.30 22.03
N GLY A 58 41.65 -27.18 22.22
CA GLY A 58 42.59 -26.67 23.21
C GLY A 58 43.28 -25.43 22.61
N GLU A 59 43.82 -24.57 23.48
CA GLU A 59 44.84 -23.53 23.22
C GLU A 59 44.39 -22.30 22.38
N SER A 60 44.72 -21.04 22.69
CA SER A 60 45.71 -20.45 23.60
C SER A 60 45.31 -19.02 23.97
N ARG A 61 45.74 -18.61 25.17
CA ARG A 61 45.72 -17.27 25.77
C ARG A 61 46.45 -16.22 24.91
N GLU A 62 45.92 -14.99 24.88
CA GLU A 62 46.72 -13.79 25.08
C GLU A 62 45.96 -12.77 25.94
N ASP A 63 46.56 -12.44 27.09
CA ASP A 63 46.12 -11.44 28.05
C ASP A 63 46.60 -10.05 27.62
N VAL A 64 45.68 -9.12 27.27
CA VAL A 64 46.01 -7.70 27.14
C VAL A 64 45.33 -6.90 28.27
N LYS A 65 46.15 -6.58 29.28
CA LYS A 65 45.85 -5.60 30.32
C LYS A 65 45.85 -4.19 29.71
N HIS A 66 44.72 -3.50 29.72
CA HIS A 66 44.71 -2.04 29.65
C HIS A 66 44.11 -1.39 30.91
N SER A 67 45.00 -0.62 31.51
CA SER A 67 44.92 0.16 32.73
C SER A 67 43.80 1.21 32.70
N ARG A 68 42.94 1.18 33.73
CA ARG A 68 42.09 2.30 34.13
C ARG A 68 42.95 3.40 34.75
N LYS A 69 43.06 4.55 34.07
CA LYS A 69 43.39 5.83 34.71
C LYS A 69 42.16 6.72 34.68
N GLY A 70 41.65 7.03 35.87
CA GLY A 70 40.63 8.05 36.07
C GLY A 70 41.22 9.45 35.93
N MET A 71 40.40 10.37 35.44
CA MET A 71 40.56 11.80 35.66
C MET A 71 39.20 12.39 36.07
N PRO A 72 39.18 13.33 37.04
CA PRO A 72 37.96 13.92 37.55
C PRO A 72 37.50 15.06 36.63
N LEU A 73 36.22 15.04 36.22
CA LEU A 73 35.58 16.18 35.58
C LEU A 73 35.05 17.13 36.64
N THR A 74 35.61 18.33 36.63
CA THR A 74 35.19 19.50 37.40
C THR A 74 33.84 20.00 36.92
N ALA A 75 32.93 20.22 37.87
CA ALA A 75 31.63 20.81 37.63
C ALA A 75 31.76 22.34 37.40
N THR A 76 31.55 22.79 36.16
CA THR A 76 31.34 24.21 35.84
C THR A 76 29.85 24.47 35.64
N LYS A 77 29.32 25.26 36.58
CA LYS A 77 27.94 25.75 36.66
C LYS A 77 27.78 26.88 35.64
N ALA A 78 27.23 26.60 34.46
CA ALA A 78 26.89 27.60 33.46
C ALA A 78 25.47 28.13 33.69
N LYS A 79 25.36 29.46 33.81
CA LYS A 79 24.13 30.25 33.91
C LYS A 79 23.27 30.10 32.66
N SER A 80 22.00 29.78 32.84
CA SER A 80 20.95 29.86 31.83
C SER A 80 20.58 31.32 31.56
N PRO A 81 20.58 31.81 30.31
CA PRO A 81 19.90 33.05 29.97
C PRO A 81 18.40 32.79 29.78
N SER A 82 17.61 33.64 30.44
CA SER A 82 16.16 33.75 30.34
C SER A 82 15.72 34.04 28.90
N SER A 83 15.07 33.09 28.24
CA SER A 83 14.41 33.29 26.96
C SER A 83 12.99 33.82 27.18
N SER A 84 12.76 35.01 26.68
CA SER A 84 11.48 35.71 26.58
C SER A 84 10.44 34.89 25.81
N THR A 85 9.32 34.59 26.46
CA THR A 85 8.09 34.08 25.85
C THR A 85 7.46 35.15 24.96
N THR A 86 7.62 35.00 23.65
CA THR A 86 6.78 35.68 22.65
C THR A 86 5.43 34.94 22.62
N ALA A 87 4.37 35.63 23.01
CA ALA A 87 2.99 35.15 22.94
C ALA A 87 2.59 34.94 21.46
N GLY A 88 2.74 33.71 20.98
CA GLY A 88 2.21 33.28 19.69
C GLY A 88 0.72 32.97 19.82
N ASN A 89 -0.09 33.62 18.98
CA ASN A 89 -1.52 33.39 18.85
C ASN A 89 -1.86 31.90 18.86
N ALA A 90 -2.54 31.45 19.91
CA ALA A 90 -3.11 30.12 19.96
C ALA A 90 -4.12 30.00 18.80
N PRO A 91 -4.05 28.93 17.97
CA PRO A 91 -5.04 28.70 16.94
C PRO A 91 -6.41 28.63 17.59
N GLU A 92 -7.36 29.43 17.10
CA GLU A 92 -8.77 29.36 17.50
C GLU A 92 -9.19 27.89 17.46
N LYS A 93 -9.54 27.35 18.63
CA LYS A 93 -10.17 26.05 18.74
C LYS A 93 -11.52 26.17 18.04
N SER A 94 -11.56 25.85 16.75
CA SER A 94 -12.81 25.70 16.03
C SER A 94 -13.68 24.74 16.84
N ASN A 95 -14.91 25.14 17.13
CA ASN A 95 -15.95 24.32 17.77
C ASN A 95 -16.21 23.05 16.93
N ASP A 96 -15.33 22.06 17.04
CA ASP A 96 -15.45 20.74 16.41
C ASP A 96 -16.22 19.76 17.31
N GLU A 97 -17.04 20.31 18.21
CA GLU A 97 -17.86 19.56 19.16
C GLU A 97 -19.03 18.91 18.41
N ASN A 98 -19.00 17.57 18.33
CA ASN A 98 -20.09 16.68 17.91
C ASN A 98 -20.57 16.79 16.45
N LYS A 99 -19.69 16.53 15.47
CA LYS A 99 -20.17 16.04 14.17
C LYS A 99 -20.63 14.59 14.33
N GLU A 100 -21.93 14.35 14.17
CA GLU A 100 -22.48 12.99 14.20
C GLU A 100 -21.78 12.09 13.16
N PRO A 101 -21.53 10.81 13.49
CA PRO A 101 -20.96 9.85 12.55
C PRO A 101 -21.88 9.71 11.34
N VAL A 102 -21.32 9.86 10.14
CA VAL A 102 -22.06 9.80 8.88
C VAL A 102 -21.86 8.42 8.28
N GLU A 103 -22.93 7.65 8.11
CA GLU A 103 -22.87 6.36 7.41
C GLU A 103 -22.63 6.56 5.90
N THR A 104 -21.74 5.78 5.31
CA THR A 104 -21.35 5.86 3.90
C THR A 104 -21.59 4.58 3.12
N ARG A 105 -21.74 4.72 1.81
CA ARG A 105 -21.89 3.63 0.84
C ARG A 105 -20.93 3.84 -0.34
N LEU A 106 -20.43 2.74 -0.86
CA LEU A 106 -19.49 2.70 -1.98
C LEU A 106 -20.22 2.37 -3.29
N PHE A 107 -19.95 3.14 -4.34
CA PHE A 107 -20.53 2.93 -5.67
C PHE A 107 -19.43 2.91 -6.72
N ILE A 108 -19.31 1.82 -7.46
CA ILE A 108 -18.37 1.73 -8.59
C ILE A 108 -18.83 2.72 -9.67
N LYS A 109 -17.96 3.66 -10.03
CA LYS A 109 -18.22 4.70 -11.04
C LYS A 109 -17.53 4.37 -12.36
N LYS A 110 -16.27 3.96 -12.28
CA LYS A 110 -15.46 3.58 -13.44
C LYS A 110 -14.74 2.28 -13.13
N VAL A 111 -14.67 1.44 -14.15
CA VAL A 111 -13.76 0.31 -14.23
C VAL A 111 -12.88 0.62 -15.44
N SER A 112 -11.58 0.66 -15.24
CA SER A 112 -10.55 0.84 -16.27
C SER A 112 -9.48 -0.24 -16.12
N GLY A 113 -8.63 -0.41 -17.10
CA GLY A 113 -7.79 -1.60 -17.26
C GLY A 113 -8.52 -2.75 -17.94
N GLY A 114 -7.87 -3.92 -17.94
CA GLY A 114 -8.28 -5.05 -18.75
C GLY A 114 -7.82 -4.98 -20.21
N GLU A 115 -8.16 -6.02 -20.95
CA GLU A 115 -7.67 -6.27 -22.31
C GLU A 115 -7.96 -5.10 -23.27
N ASP A 116 -9.12 -4.46 -23.18
CA ASP A 116 -9.53 -3.39 -24.11
C ASP A 116 -8.69 -2.10 -23.97
N GLU A 117 -8.41 -1.66 -22.74
CA GLU A 117 -7.58 -0.47 -22.52
C GLU A 117 -6.10 -0.77 -22.81
N ARG A 118 -5.62 -2.00 -22.52
CA ARG A 118 -4.31 -2.48 -22.97
C ARG A 118 -4.25 -2.44 -24.50
N ARG A 119 -5.30 -2.91 -25.15
CA ARG A 119 -5.38 -2.98 -26.61
C ARG A 119 -5.27 -1.59 -27.23
N ALA A 120 -6.01 -0.63 -26.67
CA ALA A 120 -5.96 0.77 -27.09
C ALA A 120 -4.59 1.43 -26.85
N LEU A 121 -3.90 1.12 -25.74
CA LEU A 121 -2.57 1.66 -25.44
C LEU A 121 -1.52 1.14 -26.43
N VAL A 122 -1.50 -0.18 -26.67
CA VAL A 122 -0.56 -0.81 -27.62
C VAL A 122 -0.80 -0.26 -29.03
N GLU A 123 -2.06 -0.17 -29.45
CA GLU A 123 -2.41 0.48 -30.72
C GLU A 123 -1.90 1.93 -30.78
N GLY A 124 -2.04 2.70 -29.70
CA GLY A 124 -1.51 4.06 -29.60
C GLY A 124 0.01 4.12 -29.79
N ILE A 125 0.76 3.26 -29.10
CA ILE A 125 2.23 3.18 -29.22
C ILE A 125 2.65 2.83 -30.66
N LEU A 126 1.96 1.87 -31.29
CA LEU A 126 2.25 1.49 -32.68
C LEU A 126 1.97 2.65 -33.64
N ARG A 127 0.87 3.40 -33.43
CA ARG A 127 0.55 4.60 -34.21
C ARG A 127 1.57 5.72 -34.02
N ASP A 128 2.03 5.95 -32.79
CA ASP A 128 3.06 6.95 -32.49
C ASP A 128 4.39 6.56 -33.15
N ARG A 129 4.79 5.28 -33.07
CA ARG A 129 5.97 4.74 -33.77
C ARG A 129 5.87 4.94 -35.29
N MET A 130 4.68 4.75 -35.89
CA MET A 130 4.45 5.06 -37.30
C MET A 130 4.61 6.55 -37.61
N ALA A 131 4.13 7.44 -36.73
CA ALA A 131 4.21 8.88 -36.93
C ALA A 131 5.64 9.44 -36.79
N GLU A 132 6.47 8.82 -35.94
CA GLU A 132 7.86 9.20 -35.71
C GLU A 132 8.84 8.64 -36.77
N CYS A 133 8.44 7.63 -37.53
CA CYS A 133 9.30 7.03 -38.56
C CYS A 133 9.37 7.90 -39.83
N SER A 134 10.55 8.48 -40.09
CA SER A 134 10.88 9.13 -41.37
C SER A 134 11.41 8.17 -42.44
N ASP A 135 11.66 6.92 -42.06
CA ASP A 135 12.18 5.86 -42.92
C ASP A 135 11.02 4.99 -43.39
N ASP A 136 10.83 4.90 -44.71
CA ASP A 136 9.73 4.15 -45.32
C ASP A 136 9.74 2.68 -44.86
N GLU A 137 10.91 2.06 -44.69
CA GLU A 137 11.02 0.66 -44.29
C GLU A 137 10.49 0.45 -42.86
N LYS A 138 10.87 1.33 -41.93
CA LYS A 138 10.39 1.30 -40.54
C LYS A 138 8.92 1.66 -40.40
N TYR A 139 8.42 2.53 -41.28
CA TYR A 139 7.00 2.85 -41.34
C TYR A 139 6.18 1.61 -41.74
N TYR A 140 6.61 0.87 -42.77
CA TYR A 140 5.92 -0.36 -43.19
C TYR A 140 6.01 -1.47 -42.14
N GLU A 141 7.12 -1.57 -41.42
CA GLU A 141 7.27 -2.48 -40.28
C GLU A 141 6.24 -2.15 -39.17
N ALA A 142 6.22 -0.92 -38.66
CA ALA A 142 5.27 -0.51 -37.62
C ALA A 142 3.80 -0.60 -38.09
N LYS A 143 3.54 -0.36 -39.37
CA LYS A 143 2.22 -0.52 -39.98
C LYS A 143 1.79 -1.99 -40.06
N ASN A 144 2.71 -2.89 -40.42
CA ASN A 144 2.44 -4.33 -40.42
C ASN A 144 2.21 -4.85 -38.99
N ASP A 145 2.96 -4.34 -38.02
CA ASP A 145 2.74 -4.66 -36.61
C ASP A 145 1.33 -4.25 -36.16
N LEU A 146 0.89 -3.05 -36.51
CA LEU A 146 -0.46 -2.56 -36.21
C LEU A 146 -1.56 -3.41 -36.89
N TYR A 147 -1.38 -3.84 -38.14
CA TYR A 147 -2.36 -4.69 -38.81
C TYR A 147 -2.43 -6.09 -38.19
N ARG A 148 -1.28 -6.70 -37.91
CA ARG A 148 -1.24 -7.97 -37.18
C ARG A 148 -1.96 -7.85 -35.83
N PHE A 149 -1.72 -6.75 -35.12
CA PHE A 149 -2.36 -6.45 -33.85
C PHE A 149 -3.89 -6.30 -33.95
N GLN A 150 -4.40 -5.66 -35.01
CA GLN A 150 -5.83 -5.47 -35.23
C GLN A 150 -6.56 -6.73 -35.70
N ASP A 151 -5.87 -7.63 -36.42
CA ASP A 151 -6.45 -8.86 -36.95
C ASP A 151 -6.40 -10.03 -35.95
N ASP A 152 -6.02 -9.76 -34.69
CA ASP A 152 -5.67 -10.77 -33.67
C ASP A 152 -4.67 -11.83 -34.20
N GLN A 153 -3.95 -11.50 -35.29
CA GLN A 153 -2.88 -12.31 -35.90
C GLN A 153 -1.49 -11.90 -35.43
N PHE A 154 -1.43 -10.96 -34.48
CA PHE A 154 -0.36 -10.88 -33.53
C PHE A 154 -0.50 -12.11 -32.61
N GLU A 155 -0.31 -13.31 -33.20
CA GLU A 155 0.30 -14.43 -32.50
C GLU A 155 1.69 -13.90 -32.13
N GLN A 156 1.71 -13.16 -31.03
CA GLN A 156 2.92 -12.85 -30.32
C GLN A 156 3.43 -14.24 -29.95
N GLU A 157 4.44 -14.74 -30.66
CA GLU A 157 5.08 -16.03 -30.34
C GLU A 157 5.59 -16.03 -28.87
N GLU A 158 5.60 -14.87 -28.22
CA GLU A 158 5.58 -14.69 -26.77
C GLU A 158 4.15 -14.32 -26.34
N GLU A 159 3.38 -15.29 -25.81
CA GLU A 159 2.11 -15.03 -25.11
C GLU A 159 2.34 -13.91 -24.09
N ASP A 160 1.95 -12.67 -24.44
CA ASP A 160 2.13 -11.53 -23.55
C ASP A 160 1.12 -11.72 -22.42
N PRO A 161 1.60 -12.10 -21.24
CA PRO A 161 0.80 -12.75 -20.23
C PRO A 161 -0.42 -11.92 -19.87
N GLU A 162 -1.58 -12.55 -19.98
CA GLU A 162 -2.86 -11.96 -19.60
C GLU A 162 -2.93 -11.83 -18.09
N ILE A 163 -2.26 -10.82 -17.53
CA ILE A 163 -2.64 -10.40 -16.18
C ILE A 163 -3.73 -9.35 -16.25
N ASP A 164 -4.90 -9.82 -15.82
CA ASP A 164 -6.06 -9.01 -15.52
C ASP A 164 -5.81 -8.15 -14.30
N SER A 165 -5.27 -6.98 -14.59
CA SER A 165 -5.21 -5.87 -13.65
C SER A 165 -6.30 -4.87 -14.01
N VAL A 166 -7.18 -4.62 -13.04
CA VAL A 166 -8.37 -3.79 -13.22
C VAL A 166 -8.35 -2.66 -12.20
N GLU A 167 -8.33 -1.43 -12.68
CA GLU A 167 -8.46 -0.22 -11.88
C GLU A 167 -9.95 0.11 -11.65
N TYR A 168 -10.30 0.35 -10.39
CA TYR A 168 -11.64 0.74 -9.98
C TYR A 168 -11.63 2.16 -9.42
N GLU A 169 -12.50 3.02 -9.95
CA GLU A 169 -12.86 4.29 -9.32
C GLU A 169 -14.22 4.13 -8.62
N VAL A 170 -14.22 4.27 -7.30
CA VAL A 170 -15.40 4.10 -6.45
C VAL A 170 -15.76 5.41 -5.77
N VAL A 171 -16.98 5.89 -6.01
CA VAL A 171 -17.52 7.09 -5.38
C VAL A 171 -18.05 6.75 -3.99
N ILE A 172 -17.71 7.58 -3.01
CA ILE A 172 -18.20 7.48 -1.63
C ILE A 172 -19.41 8.42 -1.51
N LYS A 173 -20.57 7.86 -1.16
CA LYS A 173 -21.80 8.65 -0.92
C LYS A 173 -22.29 8.46 0.50
N THR A 174 -22.95 9.47 1.06
CA THR A 174 -23.69 9.32 2.31
C THR A 174 -24.85 8.34 2.12
N ALA A 175 -25.10 7.46 3.10
CA ALA A 175 -26.20 6.50 3.04
C ALA A 175 -27.58 7.20 3.10
N ALA A 176 -27.69 8.25 3.91
CA ALA A 176 -28.95 8.94 4.15
C ALA A 176 -29.37 9.87 2.99
N THR A 177 -28.42 10.59 2.38
CA THR A 177 -28.72 11.65 1.40
C THR A 177 -28.17 11.38 0.00
N GLY A 178 -27.31 10.37 -0.18
CA GLY A 178 -26.67 10.07 -1.47
C GLY A 178 -25.66 11.13 -1.93
N VAL A 179 -25.27 12.06 -1.06
CA VAL A 179 -24.32 13.14 -1.39
C VAL A 179 -22.93 12.54 -1.58
N ASN A 180 -22.26 12.91 -2.67
CA ASN A 180 -20.87 12.52 -2.92
C ASN A 180 -19.93 13.24 -1.95
N VAL A 181 -19.26 12.46 -1.08
CA VAL A 181 -18.33 12.95 -0.05
C VAL A 181 -16.87 12.70 -0.40
N GLY A 182 -16.59 12.01 -1.50
CA GLY A 182 -15.24 11.60 -1.87
C GLY A 182 -15.21 10.43 -2.86
N HIS A 183 -14.01 9.89 -3.08
CA HIS A 183 -13.80 8.68 -3.85
C HIS A 183 -12.58 7.91 -3.35
N VAL A 184 -12.50 6.65 -3.75
CA VAL A 184 -11.33 5.77 -3.59
C VAL A 184 -11.00 5.17 -4.96
N LYS A 185 -9.72 5.15 -5.31
CA LYS A 185 -9.20 4.42 -6.48
C LYS A 185 -8.28 3.31 -6.03
N PHE A 186 -8.41 2.15 -6.64
CA PHE A 186 -7.56 1.00 -6.36
C PHE A 186 -7.42 0.11 -7.58
N VAL A 187 -6.32 -0.63 -7.64
CA VAL A 187 -6.09 -1.67 -8.65
C VAL A 187 -6.28 -3.02 -7.98
N VAL A 188 -7.02 -3.90 -8.64
CA VAL A 188 -7.10 -5.32 -8.30
C VAL A 188 -6.26 -6.07 -9.31
N VAL A 189 -5.35 -6.90 -8.82
CA VAL A 189 -4.54 -7.81 -9.63
C VAL A 189 -4.98 -9.22 -9.29
N ASP A 190 -5.60 -9.91 -10.24
CA ASP A 190 -5.87 -11.34 -10.10
C ASP A 190 -4.60 -12.12 -10.45
N LEU A 191 -4.21 -13.02 -9.55
CA LEU A 191 -3.04 -13.88 -9.71
C LEU A 191 -3.44 -15.34 -9.98
N ALA A 192 -4.75 -15.64 -10.08
CA ALA A 192 -5.24 -17.01 -10.17
C ALA A 192 -4.81 -17.70 -11.46
N ASP A 193 -4.79 -16.94 -12.56
CA ASP A 193 -4.55 -17.42 -13.92
C ASP A 193 -3.18 -16.99 -14.49
N SER A 194 -2.43 -16.16 -13.76
CA SER A 194 -1.11 -15.68 -14.19
C SER A 194 0.00 -16.65 -13.83
N GLU A 195 0.87 -16.99 -14.77
CA GLU A 195 2.17 -17.55 -14.41
C GLU A 195 2.97 -16.46 -13.66
N PHE A 196 3.67 -16.81 -12.58
CA PHE A 196 4.29 -15.81 -11.71
C PHE A 196 5.40 -14.98 -12.37
N HIS A 197 5.86 -15.39 -13.56
CA HIS A 197 6.73 -14.60 -14.42
C HIS A 197 6.17 -13.20 -14.68
N ASP A 198 4.85 -13.08 -14.60
CA ASP A 198 4.12 -11.94 -15.10
C ASP A 198 3.80 -10.96 -13.99
N PHE A 199 3.89 -11.39 -12.72
CA PHE A 199 3.66 -10.55 -11.54
C PHE A 199 4.31 -9.17 -11.68
N TRP A 200 5.56 -9.13 -12.15
CA TRP A 200 6.32 -7.90 -12.29
C TRP A 200 5.76 -6.96 -13.36
N SER A 201 5.26 -7.50 -14.47
CA SER A 201 4.76 -6.73 -15.60
C SER A 201 3.58 -5.84 -15.19
N VAL A 202 2.66 -6.36 -14.38
CA VAL A 202 1.47 -5.62 -13.90
C VAL A 202 1.85 -4.33 -13.23
N PHE A 203 2.79 -4.39 -12.30
CA PHE A 203 3.14 -3.21 -11.52
C PHE A 203 4.03 -2.24 -12.31
N GLN A 204 4.75 -2.71 -13.35
CA GLN A 204 5.58 -1.86 -14.20
C GLN A 204 4.75 -0.91 -15.06
N TYR A 205 3.63 -1.38 -15.62
CA TYR A 205 2.84 -0.58 -16.57
C TYR A 205 1.75 0.29 -15.94
N HIS A 206 1.30 -0.01 -14.71
CA HIS A 206 0.19 0.72 -14.09
C HIS A 206 0.53 2.14 -13.63
N SER A 207 1.51 2.27 -12.72
CA SER A 207 1.87 3.58 -12.19
C SER A 207 3.30 3.60 -11.64
N PRO A 208 3.98 4.76 -11.62
CA PRO A 208 5.29 4.88 -11.00
C PRO A 208 5.33 4.48 -9.53
N VAL A 209 4.19 4.59 -8.82
CA VAL A 209 4.02 4.15 -7.43
C VAL A 209 4.04 2.62 -7.33
N MET A 210 3.28 1.96 -8.20
CA MET A 210 3.24 0.50 -8.27
C MET A 210 4.58 -0.08 -8.72
N HIS A 211 5.29 0.56 -9.65
CA HIS A 211 6.63 0.12 -10.02
C HIS A 211 7.59 0.10 -8.80
N ARG A 212 7.56 1.13 -7.96
CA ARG A 212 8.35 1.15 -6.71
C ARG A 212 7.90 0.10 -5.69
N PHE A 213 6.65 -0.37 -5.77
CA PHE A 213 6.18 -1.43 -4.88
C PHE A 213 6.96 -2.73 -5.12
N LEU A 214 7.43 -2.96 -6.35
CA LEU A 214 8.28 -4.10 -6.69
C LEU A 214 9.59 -4.14 -5.88
N ASP A 215 10.08 -2.98 -5.42
CA ASP A 215 11.32 -2.89 -4.63
C ASP A 215 11.25 -3.66 -3.29
N VAL A 216 10.06 -4.01 -2.80
CA VAL A 216 9.90 -4.80 -1.56
C VAL A 216 10.06 -6.31 -1.76
N PHE A 217 10.00 -6.76 -3.01
CA PHE A 217 10.06 -8.17 -3.39
C PHE A 217 11.44 -8.53 -3.96
N ALA A 218 11.90 -9.75 -3.72
CA ALA A 218 13.14 -10.26 -4.27
C ALA A 218 12.97 -10.51 -5.78
N GLU A 219 13.83 -9.91 -6.59
CA GLU A 219 13.88 -10.13 -8.05
C GLU A 219 14.27 -11.56 -8.39
N GLU A 220 15.18 -12.14 -7.58
CA GLU A 220 15.67 -13.50 -7.75
C GLU A 220 15.35 -14.31 -6.49
N ASP A 221 14.44 -15.27 -6.61
CA ASP A 221 14.45 -16.41 -5.70
C ASP A 221 15.42 -17.46 -6.28
N PRO A 222 16.57 -17.74 -5.64
CA PRO A 222 17.49 -18.78 -6.10
C PRO A 222 16.85 -20.17 -6.16
N VAL A 223 15.71 -20.39 -5.49
CA VAL A 223 14.90 -21.61 -5.64
C VAL A 223 14.18 -21.63 -6.99
N TYR A 224 13.73 -20.48 -7.49
CA TYR A 224 13.02 -20.34 -8.76
C TYR A 224 13.88 -20.76 -9.97
N TYR A 225 15.16 -20.39 -9.97
CA TYR A 225 16.10 -20.75 -11.05
C TYR A 225 16.67 -22.16 -10.95
N ARG A 226 16.45 -22.87 -9.84
CA ARG A 226 17.00 -24.22 -9.64
C ARG A 226 16.06 -25.32 -10.14
N GLY A 227 15.46 -25.11 -11.32
CA GLY A 227 15.16 -26.12 -12.34
C GLY A 227 14.49 -27.47 -11.98
N SER A 228 13.89 -27.66 -10.80
CA SER A 228 13.18 -28.90 -10.47
C SER A 228 11.67 -28.69 -10.36
N TYR A 229 11.06 -28.16 -11.41
CA TYR A 229 9.61 -28.15 -11.56
C TYR A 229 9.13 -29.52 -12.10
N GLU A 230 9.23 -30.55 -11.27
CA GLU A 230 8.22 -31.62 -11.30
C GLU A 230 7.10 -31.23 -10.31
N GLY A 231 6.25 -30.28 -10.71
CA GLY A 231 4.91 -30.10 -10.12
C GLY A 231 4.74 -29.21 -8.88
N GLY A 232 5.76 -28.52 -8.40
CA GLY A 232 5.60 -27.56 -7.29
C GLY A 232 5.19 -26.18 -7.82
N ARG A 233 3.94 -25.75 -7.65
CA ARG A 233 3.52 -24.38 -7.97
C ARG A 233 4.42 -23.39 -7.23
N SER A 234 5.00 -22.43 -7.93
CA SER A 234 5.72 -21.33 -7.27
C SER A 234 4.72 -20.55 -6.43
N ASP A 235 5.08 -20.23 -5.18
CA ASP A 235 4.27 -19.39 -4.28
C ASP A 235 4.50 -17.89 -4.56
N GLY A 236 4.83 -17.52 -5.79
CA GLY A 236 5.11 -16.16 -6.23
C GLY A 236 6.35 -15.49 -5.64
N PRO A 237 6.57 -14.19 -5.97
CA PRO A 237 7.76 -13.48 -5.53
C PRO A 237 7.77 -13.30 -4.02
N LEU A 238 8.94 -13.50 -3.43
CA LEU A 238 9.15 -13.43 -1.99
C LEU A 238 9.44 -12.00 -1.56
N LEU A 239 9.13 -11.64 -0.32
CA LEU A 239 9.72 -10.43 0.27
C LEU A 239 11.25 -10.55 0.30
N LYS A 240 11.94 -9.43 0.03
CA LYS A 240 13.40 -9.37 0.23
C LYS A 240 13.75 -9.70 1.69
N ILE A 241 14.88 -10.36 1.91
CA ILE A 241 15.31 -10.80 3.25
C ILE A 241 15.48 -9.61 4.19
N ASP A 242 16.05 -8.51 3.70
CA ASP A 242 16.22 -7.27 4.44
C ASP A 242 14.86 -6.63 4.77
N VAL A 243 13.89 -6.64 3.86
CA VAL A 243 12.52 -6.16 4.09
C VAL A 243 11.80 -7.00 5.15
N GLN A 244 11.87 -8.33 5.04
CA GLN A 244 11.24 -9.26 5.99
C GLN A 244 11.85 -9.13 7.40
N SER A 245 13.17 -8.99 7.49
CA SER A 245 13.89 -8.87 8.77
C SER A 245 13.87 -7.45 9.35
N ALA A 246 13.32 -6.49 8.62
CA ALA A 246 13.17 -5.10 9.01
C ALA A 246 11.84 -4.80 9.72
N GLY A 247 11.77 -3.61 10.31
CA GLY A 247 10.55 -3.08 10.92
C GLY A 247 10.00 -3.92 12.08
N THR A 248 8.69 -4.19 12.03
CA THR A 248 7.97 -4.95 13.07
C THR A 248 8.09 -6.46 12.90
N LYS A 249 8.60 -6.94 11.74
CA LYS A 249 8.73 -8.36 11.40
C LYS A 249 7.42 -9.15 11.46
N CYS A 250 6.27 -8.48 11.34
CA CYS A 250 4.96 -9.12 11.38
C CYS A 250 4.52 -9.73 10.05
N TRP A 251 5.30 -9.51 8.98
CA TRP A 251 5.06 -10.05 7.65
C TRP A 251 6.01 -11.21 7.40
N SER A 252 5.47 -12.39 7.08
CA SER A 252 6.32 -13.51 6.68
C SER A 252 6.88 -13.32 5.27
N ARG A 253 7.89 -14.11 4.90
CA ARG A 253 8.54 -13.97 3.59
C ARG A 253 7.61 -14.29 2.41
N HIS A 254 6.67 -15.21 2.62
CA HIS A 254 5.69 -15.68 1.63
C HIS A 254 4.32 -15.02 1.82
N GLU A 255 4.22 -14.01 2.70
CA GLU A 255 2.92 -13.51 3.20
C GLU A 255 1.96 -13.12 2.08
N PHE A 256 2.47 -12.36 1.10
CA PHE A 256 1.64 -11.72 0.08
C PHE A 256 1.41 -12.59 -1.16
N THR A 257 2.10 -13.71 -1.28
CA THR A 257 2.15 -14.51 -2.52
C THR A 257 1.90 -16.00 -2.28
N SER A 258 1.81 -16.43 -1.01
CA SER A 258 1.52 -17.82 -0.58
C SER A 258 0.25 -18.45 -1.15
N ASN A 259 -0.65 -17.70 -1.77
CA ASN A 259 -1.82 -18.23 -2.45
C ASN A 259 -2.12 -17.41 -3.69
N SER A 260 -1.77 -17.95 -4.86
CA SER A 260 -2.02 -17.32 -6.16
C SER A 260 -3.50 -17.02 -6.41
N LYS A 261 -4.43 -17.68 -5.71
CA LYS A 261 -5.87 -17.46 -5.91
C LYS A 261 -6.42 -16.19 -5.25
N ASP A 262 -5.63 -15.56 -4.38
CA ASP A 262 -6.10 -14.39 -3.64
C ASP A 262 -5.69 -13.13 -4.41
N PRO A 263 -6.65 -12.26 -4.79
CA PRO A 263 -6.33 -11.05 -5.53
C PRO A 263 -5.54 -10.08 -4.65
N LEU A 264 -4.59 -9.37 -5.26
CA LEU A 264 -3.88 -8.28 -4.62
C LEU A 264 -4.61 -6.96 -4.88
N VAL A 265 -4.87 -6.21 -3.81
CA VAL A 265 -5.56 -4.92 -3.93
C VAL A 265 -4.64 -3.78 -3.50
N TYR A 266 -4.28 -2.92 -4.45
CA TYR A 266 -3.43 -1.76 -4.20
C TYR A 266 -4.25 -0.47 -4.23
N ILE A 267 -4.29 0.26 -3.12
CA ILE A 267 -5.00 1.54 -2.98
C ILE A 267 -4.14 2.65 -3.57
N LEU A 268 -4.61 3.22 -4.68
CA LEU A 268 -3.93 4.33 -5.36
C LEU A 268 -4.29 5.67 -4.71
N GLU A 269 -5.58 5.91 -4.47
CA GLU A 269 -6.08 7.19 -4.00
C GLU A 269 -7.23 7.01 -3.01
N LEU A 270 -7.24 7.83 -1.94
CA LEU A 270 -8.39 8.00 -1.07
C LEU A 270 -8.59 9.49 -0.81
N ILE A 271 -9.64 10.05 -1.40
CA ILE A 271 -9.95 11.48 -1.31
C ILE A 271 -11.29 11.64 -0.61
N VAL A 272 -11.26 12.31 0.55
CA VAL A 272 -12.44 12.78 1.27
C VAL A 272 -12.49 14.30 1.16
N LYS A 273 -13.63 14.84 0.72
CA LYS A 273 -13.87 16.28 0.59
C LYS A 273 -13.71 16.98 1.94
N ASP A 274 -13.12 18.17 1.93
CA ASP A 274 -12.67 18.90 3.10
C ASP A 274 -13.77 19.08 4.16
N GLU A 275 -14.99 19.43 3.73
CA GLU A 275 -16.16 19.65 4.57
C GLU A 275 -16.71 18.36 5.26
N TRP A 276 -16.26 17.20 4.78
CA TRP A 276 -16.62 15.87 5.28
C TRP A 276 -15.50 15.19 6.09
N ARG A 277 -14.31 15.79 6.17
CA ARG A 277 -13.19 15.26 6.97
C ARG A 277 -13.50 15.29 8.48
N GLY A 278 -12.84 14.39 9.22
CA GLY A 278 -13.02 14.27 10.68
C GLY A 278 -14.25 13.47 11.12
N ARG A 279 -15.04 12.92 10.19
CA ARG A 279 -16.28 12.18 10.48
C ARG A 279 -16.16 10.65 10.38
N GLY A 280 -14.93 10.11 10.39
CA GLY A 280 -14.68 8.67 10.30
C GLY A 280 -14.91 8.04 8.92
N ILE A 281 -15.14 8.82 7.87
CA ILE A 281 -15.43 8.32 6.51
C ILE A 281 -14.32 7.40 5.99
N GLY A 282 -13.05 7.79 6.12
CA GLY A 282 -11.94 6.97 5.63
C GLY A 282 -11.86 5.60 6.33
N THR A 283 -12.21 5.53 7.61
CA THR A 283 -12.28 4.25 8.35
C THR A 283 -13.39 3.37 7.78
N GLN A 284 -14.59 3.93 7.58
CA GLN A 284 -15.72 3.20 6.99
C GLN A 284 -15.41 2.70 5.58
N VAL A 285 -14.67 3.47 4.76
CA VAL A 285 -14.23 3.03 3.44
C VAL A 285 -13.42 1.75 3.54
N TYR A 286 -12.40 1.69 4.40
CA TYR A 286 -11.58 0.48 4.53
C TYR A 286 -12.31 -0.72 5.16
N GLU A 287 -13.31 -0.47 6.00
CA GLU A 287 -14.19 -1.53 6.54
C GLU A 287 -15.12 -2.10 5.48
N THR A 288 -15.63 -1.25 4.59
CA THR A 288 -16.57 -1.65 3.54
C THR A 288 -15.89 -2.14 2.27
N LEU A 289 -14.61 -1.80 2.03
CA LEU A 289 -13.90 -2.14 0.80
C LEU A 289 -13.83 -3.64 0.53
N SER A 290 -13.65 -4.47 1.57
CA SER A 290 -13.62 -5.94 1.45
C SER A 290 -14.97 -6.55 1.08
N SER A 291 -16.07 -5.81 1.22
CA SER A 291 -17.40 -6.26 0.82
C SER A 291 -17.68 -6.10 -0.69
N LEU A 292 -16.86 -5.29 -1.39
CA LEU A 292 -16.98 -5.13 -2.84
C LEU A 292 -16.66 -6.45 -3.53
N LYS A 293 -17.43 -6.79 -4.58
CA LYS A 293 -17.21 -8.02 -5.37
C LYS A 293 -15.78 -8.10 -5.91
N ALA A 294 -15.24 -6.97 -6.38
CA ALA A 294 -13.88 -6.88 -6.93
C ALA A 294 -12.78 -7.15 -5.89
N CYS A 295 -13.03 -6.89 -4.60
CA CYS A 295 -12.05 -7.10 -3.53
C CYS A 295 -12.30 -8.41 -2.76
N ARG A 296 -13.25 -9.23 -3.21
CA ARG A 296 -13.63 -10.45 -2.50
C ARG A 296 -12.49 -11.46 -2.59
N GLY A 297 -12.08 -12.00 -1.45
CA GLY A 297 -10.96 -12.93 -1.34
C GLY A 297 -9.60 -12.25 -1.13
N ALA A 298 -9.52 -10.92 -1.30
CA ALA A 298 -8.31 -10.19 -1.00
C ALA A 298 -7.94 -10.36 0.48
N LYS A 299 -6.73 -10.85 0.74
CA LYS A 299 -6.19 -10.98 2.11
C LYS A 299 -5.58 -9.70 2.63
N TYR A 300 -5.07 -8.86 1.73
CA TYR A 300 -4.34 -7.66 2.08
C TYR A 300 -4.76 -6.49 1.18
N PHE A 301 -4.79 -5.30 1.78
CA PHE A 301 -4.83 -4.04 1.05
C PHE A 301 -3.49 -3.35 1.18
N PHE A 302 -2.88 -2.97 0.05
CA PHE A 302 -1.60 -2.27 0.00
C PHE A 302 -1.80 -0.79 -0.26
N ALA A 303 -0.90 0.04 0.24
CA ALA A 303 -0.88 1.47 -0.05
C ALA A 303 0.52 2.05 0.12
N GLU A 304 0.79 3.17 -0.54
CA GLU A 304 1.90 4.08 -0.22
C GLU A 304 1.31 5.38 0.35
N PRO A 305 1.07 5.47 1.68
CA PRO A 305 0.33 6.59 2.23
C PRO A 305 1.15 7.89 2.19
N GLY A 306 0.61 8.87 1.49
CA GLY A 306 1.19 10.21 1.38
C GLY A 306 0.19 11.20 0.77
N PRO A 307 0.54 12.49 0.70
CA PRO A 307 -0.21 13.44 -0.10
C PRO A 307 -0.16 13.00 -1.58
N ILE A 308 -1.32 12.94 -2.23
CA ILE A 308 -1.44 12.57 -3.65
C ILE A 308 -0.95 13.72 -4.55
N ASP A 309 -1.28 14.95 -4.15
CA ASP A 309 -0.94 16.16 -4.90
C ASP A 309 0.55 16.48 -4.80
N ARG A 310 1.03 17.33 -5.72
CA ARG A 310 2.30 18.03 -5.53
C ARG A 310 2.13 19.10 -4.45
N MET A 311 3.21 19.44 -3.76
CA MET A 311 3.21 20.52 -2.76
C MET A 311 2.68 21.82 -3.40
N PRO A 312 1.56 22.37 -2.90
CA PRO A 312 1.00 23.62 -3.40
C PRO A 312 2.00 24.77 -3.33
N LYS A 313 1.90 25.70 -4.30
CA LYS A 313 2.68 26.94 -4.26
C LYS A 313 2.28 27.74 -3.02
N GLY A 314 3.25 28.05 -2.16
CA GLY A 314 3.04 28.83 -0.94
C GLY A 314 2.84 28.00 0.33
N GLU A 315 2.68 26.68 0.24
CA GLU A 315 2.72 25.81 1.43
C GLU A 315 4.17 25.64 1.89
N SER A 316 4.41 25.71 3.20
CA SER A 316 5.75 25.47 3.73
C SER A 316 6.09 23.98 3.66
N MET A 317 7.37 23.66 3.42
CA MET A 317 7.85 22.27 3.42
C MET A 317 7.51 21.54 4.73
N LYS A 318 7.49 22.28 5.85
CA LYS A 318 7.12 21.74 7.16
C LYS A 318 5.66 21.32 7.21
N ASP A 319 4.74 22.16 6.72
CA ASP A 319 3.31 21.86 6.71
C ASP A 319 3.00 20.67 5.78
N TRP A 320 3.67 20.62 4.64
CA TRP A 320 3.61 19.49 3.71
C TRP A 320 4.03 18.17 4.36
N ILE A 321 5.17 18.17 5.07
CA ILE A 321 5.64 17.00 5.83
C ILE A 321 4.65 16.61 6.92
N MET A 322 4.11 17.58 7.66
CA MET A 322 3.11 17.33 8.70
C MET A 322 1.80 16.79 8.13
N ARG A 323 1.42 17.18 6.91
CA ARG A 323 0.30 16.58 6.18
C ARG A 323 0.56 15.11 5.87
N GLY A 324 1.73 14.78 5.32
CA GLY A 324 2.13 13.37 5.08
C GLY A 324 2.13 12.53 6.36
N ARG A 325 2.62 13.09 7.47
CA ARG A 325 2.59 12.43 8.79
C ARG A 325 1.18 12.11 9.26
N ARG A 326 0.25 13.06 9.13
CA ARG A 326 -1.17 12.85 9.48
C ARG A 326 -1.80 11.75 8.64
N ILE A 327 -1.50 11.69 7.33
CA ILE A 327 -2.01 10.65 6.42
C ILE A 327 -1.49 9.26 6.83
N ARG A 328 -0.19 9.12 7.11
CA ARG A 328 0.38 7.86 7.59
C ARG A 328 -0.13 7.47 8.98
N ALA A 329 -0.31 8.44 9.88
CA ALA A 329 -0.90 8.18 11.19
C ALA A 329 -2.33 7.64 11.06
N PHE A 330 -3.13 8.22 10.16
CA PHE A 330 -4.47 7.72 9.85
C PHE A 330 -4.45 6.28 9.32
N HIS A 331 -3.57 5.95 8.36
CA HIS A 331 -3.45 4.58 7.86
C HIS A 331 -3.08 3.59 8.98
N ARG A 332 -2.15 3.96 9.87
CA ARG A 332 -1.84 3.16 11.05
C ARG A 332 -3.04 2.98 11.97
N GLN A 333 -3.82 4.02 12.20
CA GLN A 333 -5.04 3.94 13.03
C GLN A 333 -6.06 2.95 12.46
N VAL A 334 -6.22 2.86 11.13
CA VAL A 334 -7.18 1.95 10.49
C VAL A 334 -6.62 0.53 10.23
N GLY A 335 -5.46 0.22 10.80
CA GLY A 335 -4.90 -1.14 10.83
C GLY A 335 -3.80 -1.43 9.80
N PHE A 336 -3.40 -0.45 8.99
CA PHE A 336 -2.23 -0.64 8.11
C PHE A 336 -0.94 -0.67 8.93
N ARG A 337 -0.04 -1.60 8.62
CA ARG A 337 1.32 -1.63 9.19
C ARG A 337 2.34 -1.56 8.06
N ARG A 338 3.49 -0.97 8.34
CA ARG A 338 4.57 -0.80 7.37
C ARG A 338 5.16 -2.16 6.97
N ILE A 339 5.47 -2.33 5.69
CA ILE A 339 6.16 -3.52 5.16
C ILE A 339 7.67 -3.33 5.34
N GLY A 340 8.26 -4.04 6.30
CA GLY A 340 9.64 -3.83 6.72
C GLY A 340 9.88 -2.39 7.21
N ASN A 341 10.87 -1.72 6.64
CA ASN A 341 11.10 -0.28 6.84
C ASN A 341 10.80 0.58 5.60
N SER A 342 10.08 0.03 4.61
CA SER A 342 9.78 0.67 3.32
C SER A 342 8.74 1.79 3.40
N HIS A 343 8.42 2.44 2.28
CA HIS A 343 7.33 3.41 2.17
C HIS A 343 5.94 2.77 2.19
N PHE A 344 5.86 1.47 1.93
CA PHE A 344 4.62 0.75 1.70
C PHE A 344 4.03 0.21 2.99
N PHE A 345 2.70 0.16 3.00
CA PHE A 345 1.91 -0.36 4.09
C PHE A 345 0.99 -1.45 3.57
N ALA A 346 0.73 -2.44 4.41
CA ALA A 346 -0.30 -3.45 4.18
C ALA A 346 -1.28 -3.47 5.36
N ARG A 347 -2.56 -3.69 5.05
CA ARG A 347 -3.62 -4.00 6.01
C ARG A 347 -4.11 -5.41 5.75
N ALA A 348 -3.94 -6.29 6.72
CA ALA A 348 -4.53 -7.61 6.67
C ALA A 348 -6.05 -7.52 6.89
N VAL A 349 -6.81 -8.27 6.09
CA VAL A 349 -8.26 -8.44 6.25
C VAL A 349 -8.56 -9.38 7.41
N ASP A 350 -7.70 -10.38 7.62
CA ASP A 350 -7.78 -11.26 8.79
C ASP A 350 -7.49 -10.49 10.08
N ALA A 351 -8.47 -10.48 10.99
CA ALA A 351 -8.36 -9.85 12.30
C ALA A 351 -7.36 -10.55 13.23
N GLN A 352 -7.01 -11.82 12.97
CA GLN A 352 -6.03 -12.58 13.76
C GLN A 352 -4.59 -12.42 13.26
N HIS A 353 -4.39 -11.71 12.16
CA HIS A 353 -3.06 -11.49 11.62
C HIS A 353 -2.17 -10.74 12.64
N PRO A 354 -0.89 -11.11 12.84
CA PRO A 354 -0.01 -10.49 13.84
C PRO A 354 0.11 -8.97 13.77
N SER A 355 -0.05 -8.39 12.57
CA SER A 355 -0.06 -6.93 12.37
C SER A 355 -1.19 -6.21 13.13
N GLY A 356 -2.32 -6.87 13.38
CA GLY A 356 -3.45 -6.33 14.12
C GLY A 356 -3.17 -6.10 15.61
N ALA A 357 -2.25 -6.89 16.20
CA ALA A 357 -1.84 -6.74 17.60
C ALA A 357 -0.89 -5.55 17.83
N ILE A 358 -0.28 -5.02 16.77
CA ILE A 358 0.65 -3.90 16.84
C ILE A 358 -0.15 -2.61 17.00
N LYS A 359 0.15 -1.80 18.01
CA LYS A 359 -0.47 -0.48 18.16
C LYS A 359 0.07 0.51 17.11
N PRO A 360 -0.71 1.50 16.64
CA PRO A 360 -0.26 2.48 15.63
C PRO A 360 1.08 3.17 15.97
N GLU A 361 1.29 3.47 17.24
CA GLU A 361 2.49 4.10 17.82
C GLU A 361 3.70 3.15 17.92
N ASN A 362 3.47 1.84 17.88
CA ASN A 362 4.50 0.80 17.90
C ASN A 362 4.84 0.28 16.49
N ASP A 363 4.24 0.84 15.45
CA ASP A 363 4.56 0.48 14.07
C ASP A 363 5.98 0.90 13.69
N ALA A 364 6.54 0.26 12.67
CA ALA A 364 7.90 0.53 12.23
C ALA A 364 8.06 1.95 11.68
N GLY A 365 9.16 2.60 12.06
CA GLY A 365 9.62 3.82 11.40
C GLY A 365 10.10 3.54 9.97
N TYR A 366 10.10 4.57 9.14
CA TYR A 366 10.72 4.49 7.82
C TYR A 366 12.26 4.53 7.95
N VAL A 367 12.94 3.62 7.26
CA VAL A 367 14.41 3.65 7.12
C VAL A 367 14.72 3.70 5.63
N PRO A 368 15.42 4.74 5.16
CA PRO A 368 15.72 4.84 3.76
C PRO A 368 16.65 3.73 3.27
N VAL A 369 16.31 3.16 2.12
CA VAL A 369 17.11 2.14 1.45
C VAL A 369 18.27 2.80 0.70
N GLY A 370 19.46 2.20 0.77
CA GLY A 370 20.65 2.59 0.02
C GLY A 370 21.54 3.67 0.62
N ASP A 371 22.65 3.94 -0.08
CA ASP A 371 23.67 4.92 0.30
C ASP A 371 23.21 6.35 0.00
N MET A 372 22.40 6.90 0.92
CA MET A 372 22.08 8.32 0.89
C MET A 372 23.03 9.13 1.78
N PRO A 373 23.47 10.33 1.33
CA PRO A 373 24.15 11.29 2.18
C PRO A 373 23.36 11.54 3.47
N GLU A 374 24.05 11.66 4.60
CA GLU A 374 23.42 11.72 5.92
C GLU A 374 22.35 12.83 6.03
N ALA A 375 22.59 13.99 5.41
CA ALA A 375 21.63 15.09 5.36
C ALA A 375 20.33 14.71 4.63
N LYS A 376 20.45 14.06 3.46
CA LYS A 376 19.30 13.56 2.68
C LYS A 376 18.57 12.47 3.46
N ARG A 377 19.31 11.56 4.07
CA ARG A 377 18.77 10.49 4.93
C ARG A 377 17.95 11.06 6.10
N LYS A 378 18.48 12.03 6.84
CA LYS A 378 17.77 12.71 7.94
C LYS A 378 16.52 13.43 7.47
N ALA A 379 16.60 14.13 6.33
CA ALA A 379 15.45 14.80 5.75
C ALA A 379 14.34 13.80 5.34
N THR A 380 14.70 12.70 4.69
CA THR A 380 13.75 11.66 4.29
C THR A 380 13.17 10.95 5.51
N VAL A 381 13.97 10.56 6.50
CA VAL A 381 13.47 9.98 7.76
C VAL A 381 12.49 10.94 8.43
N TYR A 382 12.82 12.22 8.52
CA TYR A 382 11.91 13.22 9.08
C TYR A 382 10.62 13.31 8.26
N ALA A 383 10.71 13.29 6.94
CA ALA A 383 9.55 13.37 6.06
C ALA A 383 8.61 12.14 6.15
N TYR A 384 9.14 10.95 6.50
CA TYR A 384 8.43 9.67 6.45
C TYR A 384 8.23 8.93 7.78
N ALA A 385 8.82 9.43 8.87
CA ALA A 385 8.37 9.14 10.24
C ALA A 385 6.85 9.41 10.36
#